data_AF-A0A448L9S7-F1
#
_entry.id   AF-A0A448L9S7-F1
#
_cell.length_a   1.000
_cell.length_b   1.000
_cell.length_c   1.000
_cell.angle_alpha   90.00
_cell.angle_beta   90.00
_cell.angle_gamma   90.00
#
_symmetry.space_group_name_H-M   'P 1'
#
loop_
_entity.id
_entity.type
_entity.pdbx_description
1 polymer ?
#
loop_
_entity_poly.entity_id
_entity_poly.type
_entity_poly.pdbx_seq_one_letter_code
_entity_poly.pdbx_strand_id
1 'polypeptide(L)'
;MKETYRNVDYKSLFEMTGDPFVDAGGFALEEFASHFPDLDILELIVKATNIYVDWWDAKIDSFFLNSKITQHGFKSRQKKEETEKYFRSLLEEAGGKKGICRLTGKKCLVFPAGRDNMVLGGSRAFINFHHSFEEGLLFSKEVLIKYFFLPLACEQVQGKIALISSNTPEISRFFSQEVCKENLSAVAHNNSTSINKTKANNPSTALFRYADHVIILIRQNEMYRFGKTKCDYFV
;
A
#
# COMPACT_ATOMS: atom_id res chain seq x y z
N MET A 1 -3.20 -10.94 10.60
CA MET A 1 -1.89 -11.53 10.24
C MET A 1 -1.18 -12.00 11.48
N LYS A 2 -0.28 -12.97 11.33
CA LYS A 2 0.52 -13.52 12.41
C LYS A 2 1.69 -12.59 12.77
N GLU A 3 1.86 -12.34 14.07
CA GLU A 3 2.91 -11.44 14.59
C GLU A 3 4.21 -12.19 14.93
N THR A 4 4.93 -12.66 13.91
CA THR A 4 6.17 -13.44 14.10
C THR A 4 7.39 -12.58 14.51
N TYR A 5 7.47 -11.33 14.05
CA TYR A 5 8.68 -10.49 14.16
C TYR A 5 8.58 -9.52 15.34
N ARG A 6 9.37 -9.76 16.41
CA ARG A 6 9.31 -8.96 17.65
C ARG A 6 9.71 -7.49 17.51
N ASN A 7 10.46 -7.16 16.46
CA ASN A 7 11.00 -5.82 16.22
C ASN A 7 10.19 -5.05 15.16
N VAL A 8 9.02 -5.54 14.78
CA VAL A 8 8.05 -4.82 13.94
C VAL A 8 7.03 -4.16 14.85
N ASP A 9 6.82 -2.85 14.65
CA ASP A 9 5.68 -2.16 15.27
C ASP A 9 4.42 -2.45 14.44
N TYR A 10 3.74 -3.54 14.78
CA TYR A 10 2.54 -4.00 14.09
C TYR A 10 1.40 -2.97 14.11
N LYS A 11 1.31 -2.17 15.18
CA LYS A 11 0.34 -1.07 15.26
C LYS A 11 0.67 0.00 14.23
N SER A 12 1.94 0.37 14.10
CA SER A 12 2.39 1.40 13.16
C SER A 12 2.22 1.02 11.68
N LEU A 13 2.03 -0.27 11.34
CA LEU A 13 1.68 -0.68 9.97
C LEU A 13 0.29 -0.20 9.54
N PHE A 14 -0.62 -0.01 10.50
CA PHE A 14 -2.02 0.37 10.27
C PHE A 14 -2.37 1.78 10.77
N GLU A 15 -1.47 2.41 11.54
CA GLU A 15 -1.61 3.82 11.94
C GLU A 15 -1.47 4.75 10.74
N MET A 16 -2.27 5.82 10.76
CA MET A 16 -2.15 6.89 9.79
C MET A 16 -0.89 7.72 10.02
N THR A 17 -0.35 8.21 8.92
CA THR A 17 0.85 9.03 8.85
C THR A 17 0.56 10.44 8.34
N GLY A 18 -0.62 10.65 7.74
CA GLY A 18 -0.99 11.91 7.08
C GLY A 18 -0.48 12.00 5.64
N ASP A 19 0.31 11.04 5.19
CA ASP A 19 0.70 10.90 3.79
C ASP A 19 -0.28 9.97 3.06
N PRO A 20 -0.92 10.42 1.98
CA PRO A 20 -1.97 9.65 1.31
C PRO A 20 -1.45 8.35 0.70
N PHE A 21 -0.20 8.31 0.21
CA PHE A 21 0.36 7.11 -0.42
C PHE A 21 0.71 6.06 0.64
N VAL A 22 1.34 6.48 1.72
CA VAL A 22 1.68 5.56 2.81
C VAL A 22 0.44 5.05 3.50
N ASP A 23 -0.55 5.91 3.74
CA ASP A 23 -1.78 5.50 4.40
C ASP A 23 -2.61 4.55 3.52
N ALA A 24 -2.74 4.83 2.22
CA ALA A 24 -3.38 3.91 1.28
C ALA A 24 -2.70 2.54 1.23
N GLY A 25 -1.36 2.51 1.20
CA GLY A 25 -0.60 1.27 1.28
C GLY A 25 -0.81 0.50 2.58
N GLY A 26 -0.95 1.20 3.71
CA GLY A 26 -1.33 0.61 5.00
C GLY A 26 -2.74 0.01 5.01
N PHE A 27 -3.71 0.71 4.43
CA PHE A 27 -5.08 0.21 4.31
C PHE A 27 -5.19 -0.99 3.36
N ALA A 28 -4.42 -1.00 2.26
CA ALA A 28 -4.32 -2.17 1.40
C ALA A 28 -3.65 -3.34 2.10
N LEU A 29 -2.60 -3.11 2.90
CA LEU A 29 -2.02 -4.15 3.75
C LEU A 29 -3.05 -4.69 4.76
N GLU A 30 -3.85 -3.83 5.37
CA GLU A 30 -4.93 -4.20 6.30
C GLU A 30 -5.94 -5.15 5.62
N GLU A 31 -6.48 -4.77 4.45
CA GLU A 31 -7.39 -5.64 3.68
C GLU A 31 -6.68 -6.94 3.28
N PHE A 32 -5.49 -6.85 2.67
CA PHE A 32 -4.73 -8.00 2.17
C PHE A 32 -4.43 -9.01 3.29
N ALA A 33 -4.03 -8.54 4.46
CA ALA A 33 -3.77 -9.37 5.64
C ALA A 33 -5.03 -10.05 6.18
N SER A 34 -6.22 -9.46 5.98
CA SER A 34 -7.50 -10.04 6.42
C SER A 34 -7.88 -11.30 5.62
N HIS A 35 -7.46 -11.39 4.35
CA HIS A 35 -7.65 -12.57 3.51
C HIS A 35 -6.66 -13.70 3.83
N PHE A 36 -5.56 -13.38 4.52
CA PHE A 36 -4.48 -14.32 4.84
C PHE A 36 -4.05 -14.18 6.31
N PRO A 37 -4.94 -14.45 7.28
CA PRO A 37 -4.69 -14.17 8.69
C PRO A 37 -3.53 -14.97 9.28
N ASP A 38 -3.25 -16.16 8.73
CA ASP A 38 -2.21 -17.08 9.21
C ASP A 38 -0.80 -16.72 8.74
N LEU A 39 -0.68 -15.86 7.72
CA LEU A 39 0.60 -15.43 7.18
C LEU A 39 1.19 -14.32 8.04
N ASP A 40 2.51 -14.32 8.19
CA ASP A 40 3.24 -13.20 8.76
C ASP A 40 3.59 -12.14 7.71
N ILE A 41 4.17 -11.01 8.16
CA ILE A 41 4.41 -9.86 7.28
C ILE A 41 5.36 -10.18 6.12
N LEU A 42 6.35 -11.05 6.30
CA LEU A 42 7.25 -11.42 5.20
C LEU A 42 6.54 -12.32 4.20
N GLU A 43 5.74 -13.28 4.68
CA GLU A 43 4.92 -14.14 3.83
C GLU A 43 3.89 -13.34 3.03
N LEU A 44 3.29 -12.31 3.64
CA LEU A 44 2.39 -11.38 2.94
C LEU A 44 3.14 -10.58 1.86
N ILE A 45 4.33 -10.08 2.15
CA ILE A 45 5.20 -9.39 1.17
C ILE A 45 5.53 -10.32 0.00
N VAL A 46 5.91 -11.58 0.27
CA VAL A 46 6.19 -12.57 -0.78
C VAL A 46 4.93 -12.85 -1.60
N LYS A 47 3.76 -12.93 -0.97
CA LYS A 47 2.50 -13.14 -1.66
C LYS A 47 2.12 -11.97 -2.57
N ALA A 48 2.28 -10.73 -2.10
CA ALA A 48 2.10 -9.54 -2.93
C ALA A 48 3.13 -9.48 -4.07
N THR A 49 4.39 -9.86 -3.79
CA THR A 49 5.44 -9.97 -4.81
C THR A 49 5.07 -10.95 -5.92
N ASN A 50 4.45 -12.10 -5.59
CA ASN A 50 3.97 -13.05 -6.59
C ASN A 50 2.86 -12.44 -7.45
N ILE A 51 1.96 -11.64 -6.88
CA ILE A 51 0.96 -10.88 -7.67
C ILE A 51 1.67 -9.95 -8.65
N TYR A 52 2.58 -9.11 -8.14
CA TYR A 52 3.28 -8.13 -8.95
C TYR A 52 4.10 -8.75 -10.07
N VAL A 53 4.76 -9.89 -9.82
CA VAL A 53 5.64 -10.54 -10.80
C VAL A 53 4.87 -11.45 -11.74
N ASP A 54 4.04 -12.36 -11.24
CA ASP A 54 3.43 -13.41 -12.05
C ASP A 54 2.18 -12.92 -12.78
N TRP A 55 1.39 -12.07 -12.13
CA TRP A 55 0.13 -11.58 -12.68
C TRP A 55 0.31 -10.26 -13.43
N TRP A 56 1.15 -9.38 -12.91
CA TRP A 56 1.35 -8.04 -13.49
C TRP A 56 2.65 -7.90 -14.28
N ASP A 57 3.38 -9.00 -14.50
CA ASP A 57 4.63 -9.02 -15.29
C ASP A 57 5.66 -8.00 -14.78
N ALA A 58 5.65 -7.76 -13.46
CA ALA A 58 6.45 -6.77 -12.76
C ALA A 58 6.31 -5.32 -13.29
N LYS A 59 5.21 -4.99 -13.98
CA LYS A 59 4.91 -3.66 -14.54
C LYS A 59 4.39 -2.70 -13.48
N ILE A 60 5.20 -2.47 -12.44
CA ILE A 60 4.93 -1.51 -11.35
C ILE A 60 5.99 -0.41 -11.27
N ASP A 61 6.69 -0.13 -12.38
CA ASP A 61 7.71 0.92 -12.49
C ASP A 61 7.21 2.32 -12.14
N SER A 62 5.91 2.57 -12.32
CA SER A 62 5.26 3.81 -11.90
C SER A 62 5.30 4.03 -10.39
N PHE A 63 5.51 2.98 -9.61
CA PHE A 63 5.65 3.03 -8.16
C PHE A 63 7.11 2.93 -7.73
N PHE A 64 7.83 1.96 -8.29
CA PHE A 64 9.18 1.60 -7.86
C PHE A 64 10.13 1.51 -9.04
N LEU A 65 10.72 2.64 -9.42
CA LEU A 65 11.61 2.73 -10.57
C LEU A 65 13.00 2.19 -10.24
N ASN A 66 13.52 1.24 -11.03
CA ASN A 66 14.79 0.54 -10.79
C ASN A 66 14.83 -0.22 -9.45
N SER A 67 13.67 -0.63 -8.95
CA SER A 67 13.59 -1.56 -7.84
C SER A 67 14.03 -2.95 -8.27
N LYS A 68 14.40 -3.78 -7.29
CA LYS A 68 14.76 -5.18 -7.53
C LYS A 68 13.62 -5.97 -8.19
N ILE A 69 12.38 -5.61 -7.90
CA ILE A 69 11.19 -6.25 -8.49
C ILE A 69 10.92 -5.79 -9.92
N THR A 70 11.25 -4.55 -10.28
CA THR A 70 11.00 -3.98 -11.62
C THR A 70 12.19 -4.16 -12.57
N GLN A 71 13.38 -4.42 -12.05
CA GLN A 71 14.63 -4.49 -12.81
C GLN A 71 14.54 -5.41 -14.05
N HIS A 72 14.72 -4.83 -15.25
CA HIS A 72 14.59 -5.57 -16.52
C HIS A 72 15.63 -6.68 -16.68
N GLY A 73 16.81 -6.53 -16.10
CA GLY A 73 17.87 -7.54 -16.16
C GLY A 73 17.61 -8.78 -15.32
N PHE A 74 16.59 -8.77 -14.45
CA PHE A 74 16.26 -9.89 -13.58
C PHE A 74 15.12 -10.73 -14.14
N LYS A 75 15.29 -12.06 -14.12
CA LYS A 75 14.19 -13.00 -14.41
C LYS A 75 13.18 -13.01 -13.26
N SER A 76 11.95 -13.47 -13.52
CA SER A 76 10.84 -13.49 -12.54
C SER A 76 11.24 -14.12 -11.19
N ARG A 77 11.97 -15.24 -11.21
CA ARG A 77 12.47 -15.87 -9.98
C ARG A 77 13.43 -14.96 -9.20
N GLN A 78 14.39 -14.36 -9.88
CA GLN A 78 15.38 -13.47 -9.27
C GLN A 78 14.72 -12.19 -8.72
N LYS A 79 13.70 -11.66 -9.39
CA LYS A 79 12.90 -10.53 -8.91
C LYS A 79 12.26 -10.84 -7.55
N LYS A 80 11.68 -12.04 -7.39
CA LYS A 80 11.08 -12.50 -6.13
C LYS A 80 12.12 -12.68 -5.03
N GLU A 81 13.21 -13.40 -5.33
CA GLU A 81 14.29 -13.68 -4.38
C GLU A 81 14.94 -12.39 -3.85
N GLU A 82 15.25 -11.44 -4.73
CA GLU A 82 15.87 -10.17 -4.33
C GLU A 82 14.90 -9.25 -3.57
N THR A 83 13.60 -9.30 -3.88
CA THR A 83 12.56 -8.56 -3.14
C THR A 83 12.40 -9.12 -1.73
N GLU A 84 12.27 -10.45 -1.60
CA GLU A 84 12.22 -11.11 -0.30
C GLU A 84 13.47 -10.80 0.53
N LYS A 85 14.65 -10.90 -0.07
CA LYS A 85 15.92 -10.59 0.59
C LYS A 85 15.97 -9.16 1.12
N TYR A 86 15.49 -8.20 0.34
CA TYR A 86 15.42 -6.80 0.77
C TYR A 86 14.49 -6.60 1.97
N PHE A 87 13.27 -7.14 1.93
CA PHE A 87 12.35 -6.97 3.07
C PHE A 87 12.77 -7.77 4.29
N ARG A 88 13.36 -8.96 4.10
CA ARG A 88 13.98 -9.74 5.18
C ARG A 88 15.08 -8.93 5.86
N SER A 89 15.94 -8.25 5.10
CA SER A 89 16.99 -7.41 5.71
C SER A 89 16.42 -6.22 6.48
N LEU A 90 15.32 -5.61 6.03
CA LEU A 90 14.61 -4.58 6.80
C LEU A 90 14.03 -5.13 8.10
N LEU A 91 13.40 -6.30 8.06
CA LEU A 91 12.83 -6.97 9.23
C LEU A 91 13.91 -7.43 10.21
N GLU A 92 15.08 -7.81 9.74
CA GLU A 92 16.27 -8.12 10.56
C GLU A 92 17.04 -6.87 10.99
N GLU A 93 16.57 -5.68 10.63
CA GLU A 93 17.19 -4.38 10.92
C GLU A 93 18.60 -4.17 10.34
N ALA A 94 18.99 -5.02 9.39
CA ALA A 94 20.28 -4.97 8.76
C ALA A 94 20.43 -3.68 7.93
N GLY A 95 21.50 -2.93 8.22
CA GLY A 95 21.80 -1.65 7.56
C GLY A 95 20.98 -0.45 8.07
N GLY A 96 20.12 -0.64 9.07
CA GLY A 96 19.38 0.44 9.69
C GLY A 96 20.29 1.37 10.52
N LYS A 97 19.99 2.67 10.51
CA LYS A 97 20.69 3.67 11.34
C LYS A 97 19.70 4.26 12.35
N LYS A 98 20.16 4.56 13.58
CA LYS A 98 19.31 5.29 14.54
C LYS A 98 19.06 6.70 14.00
N GLY A 99 17.81 7.11 13.93
CA GLY A 99 17.41 8.41 13.40
C GLY A 99 15.96 8.74 13.70
N ILE A 100 15.42 9.68 12.93
CA ILE A 100 14.02 10.09 12.99
C ILE A 100 13.41 9.76 11.63
N CYS A 101 12.33 8.98 11.63
CA CYS A 101 11.57 8.74 10.41
C CYS A 101 11.01 10.07 9.91
N ARG A 102 11.39 10.47 8.69
CA ARG A 102 11.02 11.76 8.10
C ARG A 102 9.52 11.94 7.92
N LEU A 103 8.77 10.85 7.81
CA LEU A 103 7.33 10.88 7.64
C LEU A 103 6.58 10.95 8.98
N THR A 104 6.91 10.05 9.91
CA THR A 104 6.15 9.91 11.17
C THR A 104 6.71 10.76 12.31
N GLY A 105 7.93 11.29 12.18
CA GLY A 105 8.63 12.00 13.26
C GLY A 105 9.09 11.11 14.42
N LYS A 106 8.83 9.79 14.38
CA LYS A 106 9.22 8.85 15.44
C LYS A 106 10.73 8.60 15.41
N LYS A 107 11.37 8.54 16.59
CA LYS A 107 12.76 8.07 16.75
C LYS A 107 12.79 6.55 16.63
N CYS A 108 13.50 6.03 15.64
CA CYS A 108 13.57 4.60 15.34
C CYS A 108 14.83 4.27 14.53
N LEU A 109 14.97 3.00 14.12
CA LEU A 109 15.87 2.68 13.01
C LEU A 109 15.25 3.15 11.70
N VAL A 110 16.06 3.81 10.89
CA VAL A 110 15.67 4.37 9.60
C VAL A 110 16.55 3.82 8.49
N PHE A 111 15.94 3.76 7.31
CA PHE A 111 16.51 3.21 6.09
C PHE A 111 16.34 4.22 4.94
N PRO A 112 17.29 4.29 4.01
CA PRO A 112 17.21 5.20 2.88
C PRO A 112 16.08 4.79 1.92
N ALA A 113 15.23 5.76 1.61
CA ALA A 113 14.14 5.68 0.66
C ALA A 113 14.41 6.55 -0.57
N GLY A 114 14.24 5.98 -1.75
CA GLY A 114 14.35 6.65 -3.03
C GLY A 114 13.32 6.09 -4.02
N ARG A 115 13.44 6.48 -5.29
CA ARG A 115 12.52 6.03 -6.35
C ARG A 115 12.34 4.51 -6.49
N ASP A 116 13.25 3.71 -5.93
CA ASP A 116 13.25 2.24 -5.97
C ASP A 116 12.36 1.59 -4.90
N ASN A 117 11.94 2.33 -3.87
CA ASN A 117 11.13 1.81 -2.76
C ASN A 117 10.13 2.85 -2.19
N MET A 118 9.97 3.99 -2.85
CA MET A 118 9.06 5.08 -2.50
C MET A 118 8.59 5.79 -3.79
N VAL A 119 7.31 6.13 -3.86
CA VAL A 119 6.74 6.91 -4.97
C VAL A 119 7.11 8.38 -4.87
N LEU A 120 7.22 9.07 -6.02
CA LEU A 120 7.60 10.49 -6.10
C LEU A 120 8.95 10.81 -5.40
N GLY A 121 9.78 9.80 -5.18
CA GLY A 121 11.12 9.94 -4.59
C GLY A 121 12.15 10.37 -5.62
N GLY A 122 13.17 11.10 -5.15
CA GLY A 122 14.35 11.41 -5.95
C GLY A 122 15.20 10.16 -6.25
N SER A 123 16.11 10.29 -7.22
CA SER A 123 17.14 9.27 -7.45
C SER A 123 18.21 9.36 -6.37
N ARG A 124 18.69 8.21 -5.88
CA ARG A 124 19.80 8.14 -4.91
C ARG A 124 21.13 8.65 -5.49
N ALA A 125 21.28 8.60 -6.82
CA ALA A 125 22.47 9.11 -7.50
C ALA A 125 22.61 10.64 -7.46
N PHE A 126 21.52 11.35 -7.17
CA PHE A 126 21.53 12.82 -7.06
C PHE A 126 21.36 13.24 -5.59
N ILE A 127 22.34 12.89 -4.76
CA ILE A 127 22.40 13.24 -3.31
C ILE A 127 22.22 14.74 -3.04
N ASN A 128 22.51 15.59 -4.04
CA ASN A 128 22.35 17.05 -3.96
C ASN A 128 20.88 17.50 -3.78
N PHE A 129 19.90 16.64 -3.99
CA PHE A 129 18.47 16.94 -3.76
C PHE A 129 17.95 16.42 -2.42
N HIS A 130 18.81 15.80 -1.60
CA HIS A 130 18.46 15.33 -0.27
C HIS A 130 19.16 16.19 0.77
N HIS A 131 18.47 16.46 1.89
CA HIS A 131 19.07 17.21 2.98
C HIS A 131 20.33 16.51 3.48
N SER A 132 21.35 17.30 3.82
CA SER A 132 22.60 16.79 4.39
C SER A 132 23.34 15.75 3.52
N PHE A 133 23.14 15.78 2.20
CA PHE A 133 23.74 14.80 1.27
C PHE A 133 23.38 13.34 1.60
N GLU A 134 22.20 13.12 2.18
CA GLU A 134 21.69 11.78 2.46
C GLU A 134 21.44 11.00 1.16
N GLU A 135 21.57 9.67 1.20
CA GLU A 135 21.33 8.77 0.05
C GLU A 135 19.85 8.67 -0.35
N GLY A 136 18.97 9.36 0.36
CA GLY A 136 17.52 9.35 0.20
C GLY A 136 16.82 9.87 1.45
N LEU A 137 15.48 9.88 1.46
CA LEU A 137 14.72 10.18 2.65
C LEU A 137 14.81 9.03 3.66
N LEU A 138 15.00 9.34 4.93
CA LEU A 138 15.14 8.33 5.97
C LEU A 138 13.77 7.93 6.54
N PHE A 139 13.32 6.70 6.27
CA PHE A 139 12.03 6.18 6.74
C PHE A 139 12.17 4.96 7.64
N SER A 140 11.15 4.69 8.48
CA SER A 140 11.09 3.44 9.23
C SER A 140 10.77 2.27 8.29
N LYS A 141 11.04 1.04 8.74
CA LYS A 141 10.72 -0.16 7.96
C LYS A 141 9.21 -0.29 7.71
N GLU A 142 8.38 0.11 8.68
CA GLU A 142 6.92 0.06 8.59
C GLU A 142 6.41 0.96 7.46
N VAL A 143 6.96 2.17 7.32
CA VAL A 143 6.63 3.07 6.21
C VAL A 143 7.01 2.47 4.86
N LEU A 144 8.19 1.86 4.75
CA LEU A 144 8.63 1.20 3.51
C LEU A 144 7.78 -0.02 3.17
N ILE A 145 7.34 -0.78 4.18
CA ILE A 145 6.40 -1.89 4.00
C ILE A 145 5.05 -1.36 3.52
N LYS A 146 4.50 -0.30 4.12
CA LYS A 146 3.25 0.32 3.66
C LYS A 146 3.35 0.76 2.20
N TYR A 147 4.44 1.43 1.81
CA TYR A 147 4.68 1.78 0.41
C TYR A 147 4.61 0.56 -0.52
N PHE A 148 5.19 -0.57 -0.14
CA PHE A 148 5.19 -1.79 -0.96
C PHE A 148 3.79 -2.31 -1.30
N PHE A 149 2.81 -2.09 -0.43
CA PHE A 149 1.41 -2.48 -0.64
C PHE A 149 0.58 -1.42 -1.39
N LEU A 150 1.12 -0.22 -1.62
CA LEU A 150 0.45 0.85 -2.36
C LEU A 150 -0.09 0.45 -3.74
N PRO A 151 0.61 -0.36 -4.57
CA PRO A 151 0.06 -0.77 -5.87
C PRO A 151 -1.30 -1.46 -5.77
N LEU A 152 -1.59 -2.16 -4.66
CA LEU A 152 -2.90 -2.81 -4.43
C LEU A 152 -3.99 -1.82 -4.02
N ALA A 153 -3.64 -0.63 -3.52
CA ALA A 153 -4.57 0.44 -3.18
C ALA A 153 -4.91 1.37 -4.37
N CYS A 154 -4.20 1.20 -5.48
CA CYS A 154 -4.32 2.05 -6.65
C CYS A 154 -5.09 1.38 -7.78
N GLU A 155 -5.57 2.20 -8.69
CA GLU A 155 -6.21 1.79 -9.93
C GLU A 155 -5.65 2.57 -11.12
N GLN A 156 -6.01 2.16 -12.34
CA GLN A 156 -5.66 2.87 -13.57
C GLN A 156 -6.85 3.64 -14.13
N VAL A 157 -6.71 4.95 -14.27
CA VAL A 157 -7.67 5.83 -14.99
C VAL A 157 -7.00 6.36 -16.26
N GLN A 158 -7.55 6.01 -17.43
CA GLN A 158 -6.96 6.34 -18.75
C GLN A 158 -5.48 5.96 -18.87
N GLY A 159 -5.09 4.80 -18.34
CA GLY A 159 -3.70 4.32 -18.37
C GLY A 159 -2.75 5.03 -17.40
N LYS A 160 -3.24 5.94 -16.56
CA LYS A 160 -2.47 6.58 -15.49
C LYS A 160 -2.84 5.97 -14.14
N ILE A 161 -1.86 5.81 -13.26
CA ILE A 161 -2.11 5.42 -11.87
C ILE A 161 -2.89 6.54 -11.17
N ALA A 162 -3.96 6.15 -10.49
CA ALA A 162 -4.75 7.02 -9.65
C ALA A 162 -4.86 6.43 -8.25
N LEU A 163 -4.79 7.33 -7.28
CA LEU A 163 -5.10 7.08 -5.89
C LEU A 163 -6.14 8.11 -5.46
N ILE A 164 -7.11 7.67 -4.67
CA ILE A 164 -8.11 8.55 -4.09
C ILE A 164 -7.91 8.59 -2.60
N SER A 165 -7.78 9.82 -2.12
CA SER A 165 -7.66 10.11 -0.70
C SER A 165 -8.70 11.16 -0.32
N SER A 166 -9.06 11.12 0.96
CA SER A 166 -9.94 12.05 1.63
C SER A 166 -9.29 12.51 2.91
N ASN A 167 -9.64 13.73 3.34
CA ASN A 167 -9.30 14.22 4.68
C ASN A 167 -10.03 13.45 5.79
N THR A 168 -11.02 12.62 5.44
CA THR A 168 -11.72 11.73 6.35
C THR A 168 -11.08 10.33 6.29
N PRO A 169 -10.36 9.89 7.33
CA PRO A 169 -9.66 8.60 7.37
C PRO A 169 -10.49 7.39 6.95
N GLU A 170 -11.73 7.33 7.41
CA GLU A 170 -12.65 6.21 7.18
C GLU A 170 -12.97 6.07 5.70
N ILE A 171 -13.12 7.19 5.00
CA ILE A 171 -13.36 7.23 3.56
C ILE A 171 -12.12 6.76 2.79
N SER A 172 -10.94 7.27 3.15
CA SER A 172 -9.66 6.84 2.53
C SER A 172 -9.38 5.36 2.74
N ARG A 173 -9.66 4.84 3.95
CA ARG A 173 -9.55 3.43 4.28
C ARG A 173 -10.49 2.60 3.43
N PHE A 174 -11.78 2.94 3.43
CA PHE A 174 -12.80 2.23 2.64
C PHE A 174 -12.37 2.08 1.18
N PHE A 175 -11.97 3.17 0.52
CA PHE A 175 -11.55 3.12 -0.88
C PHE A 175 -10.33 2.25 -1.12
N SER A 176 -9.29 2.41 -0.30
CA SER A 176 -8.06 1.64 -0.45
C SER A 176 -8.31 0.14 -0.26
N GLN A 177 -9.20 -0.22 0.68
CA GLN A 177 -9.61 -1.60 0.92
C GLN A 177 -10.45 -2.15 -0.23
N GLU A 178 -11.43 -1.40 -0.74
CA GLU A 178 -12.25 -1.85 -1.88
C GLU A 178 -11.42 -2.06 -3.14
N VAL A 179 -10.50 -1.14 -3.46
CA VAL A 179 -9.59 -1.30 -4.61
C VAL A 179 -8.67 -2.52 -4.42
N CYS A 180 -8.17 -2.74 -3.21
CA CYS A 180 -7.40 -3.95 -2.90
C CYS A 180 -8.22 -5.21 -3.14
N LYS A 181 -9.46 -5.23 -2.66
CA LYS A 181 -10.39 -6.35 -2.80
C LYS A 181 -10.73 -6.64 -4.26
N GLU A 182 -10.94 -5.61 -5.08
CA GLU A 182 -11.13 -5.74 -6.52
C GLU A 182 -9.90 -6.30 -7.23
N ASN A 183 -8.70 -5.79 -6.90
CA ASN A 183 -7.44 -6.33 -7.42
C ASN A 183 -7.29 -7.82 -7.08
N LEU A 184 -7.55 -8.21 -5.83
CA LEU A 184 -7.47 -9.61 -5.39
C LEU A 184 -8.51 -10.49 -6.08
N SER A 185 -9.74 -9.99 -6.22
CA SER A 185 -10.79 -10.68 -6.96
C SER A 185 -10.39 -10.90 -8.43
N ALA A 186 -9.82 -9.89 -9.09
CA ALA A 186 -9.37 -10.01 -10.47
C ALA A 186 -8.24 -11.05 -10.62
N VAL A 187 -7.29 -11.09 -9.66
CA VAL A 187 -6.24 -12.11 -9.61
C VAL A 187 -6.83 -13.51 -9.42
N ALA A 188 -7.77 -13.68 -8.48
CA ALA A 188 -8.41 -14.97 -8.20
C ALA A 188 -9.20 -15.54 -9.39
N HIS A 189 -9.79 -14.67 -10.23
CA HIS A 189 -10.51 -15.05 -11.44
C HIS A 189 -9.62 -15.17 -12.69
N ASN A 190 -8.29 -15.11 -12.54
CA ASN A 190 -7.33 -15.13 -13.64
C ASN A 190 -7.51 -14.00 -14.68
N ASN A 191 -8.12 -12.88 -14.27
CA ASN A 191 -8.45 -11.75 -15.14
C ASN A 191 -7.51 -10.54 -14.93
N SER A 192 -6.54 -10.63 -14.02
CA SER A 192 -5.62 -9.54 -13.71
C SER A 192 -4.31 -9.69 -14.51
N THR A 193 -4.06 -8.75 -15.41
CA THR A 193 -2.78 -8.62 -16.14
C THR A 193 -1.99 -7.37 -15.74
N SER A 194 -2.61 -6.50 -14.95
CA SER A 194 -2.06 -5.28 -14.37
C SER A 194 -2.94 -4.85 -13.19
N ILE A 195 -2.54 -3.76 -12.53
CA ILE A 195 -3.41 -2.99 -11.63
C ILE A 195 -4.77 -2.76 -12.29
N ASN A 196 -5.83 -2.90 -11.49
CA ASN A 196 -7.21 -2.81 -11.95
C ASN A 196 -7.46 -1.50 -12.72
N LYS A 197 -8.21 -1.60 -13.82
CA LYS A 197 -8.60 -0.43 -14.62
C LYS A 197 -9.97 0.02 -14.15
N THR A 198 -10.07 1.29 -13.78
CA THR A 198 -11.38 1.85 -13.42
C THR A 198 -12.35 1.73 -14.59
N LYS A 199 -13.64 1.57 -14.28
CA LYS A 199 -14.69 1.66 -15.30
C LYS A 199 -14.90 3.10 -15.78
N ALA A 200 -14.29 4.09 -15.12
CA ALA A 200 -14.48 5.49 -15.44
C ALA A 200 -13.62 5.94 -16.63
N ASN A 201 -14.24 6.70 -17.53
CA ASN A 201 -13.57 7.13 -18.75
C ASN A 201 -12.62 8.32 -18.54
N ASN A 202 -12.67 8.99 -17.39
CA ASN A 202 -11.80 10.12 -17.03
C ASN A 202 -11.77 10.30 -15.50
N PRO A 203 -10.78 11.04 -14.95
CA PRO A 203 -10.65 11.25 -13.50
C PRO A 203 -11.87 11.91 -12.84
N SER A 204 -12.55 12.83 -13.52
CA SER A 204 -13.73 13.51 -12.98
C SER A 204 -14.90 12.53 -12.78
N THR A 205 -15.20 11.71 -13.78
CA THR A 205 -16.21 10.65 -13.68
C THR A 205 -15.82 9.61 -12.64
N ALA A 206 -14.53 9.30 -12.51
CA ALA A 206 -14.02 8.43 -11.47
C ALA A 206 -14.41 9.03 -10.10
N LEU A 207 -13.98 10.27 -9.82
CA LEU A 207 -14.29 10.99 -8.58
C LEU A 207 -15.80 10.99 -8.23
N PHE A 208 -16.68 11.26 -9.20
CA PHE A 208 -18.13 11.25 -8.95
C PHE A 208 -18.67 9.86 -8.65
N ARG A 209 -18.19 8.81 -9.32
CA ARG A 209 -18.57 7.43 -8.99
C ARG A 209 -18.15 7.05 -7.58
N TYR A 210 -16.99 7.53 -7.14
CA TYR A 210 -16.52 7.33 -5.78
C TYR A 210 -17.37 8.06 -4.75
N ALA A 211 -17.73 9.31 -5.03
CA ALA A 211 -18.66 10.05 -4.19
C ALA A 211 -20.01 9.31 -4.06
N ASP A 212 -20.55 8.79 -5.18
CA ASP A 212 -21.77 7.98 -5.16
C ASP A 212 -21.63 6.71 -4.30
N HIS A 213 -20.53 5.98 -4.43
CA HIS A 213 -20.27 4.78 -3.61
C HIS A 213 -20.28 5.11 -2.11
N VAL A 214 -19.61 6.20 -1.71
CA VAL A 214 -19.57 6.63 -0.30
C VAL A 214 -20.94 7.06 0.18
N ILE A 215 -21.69 7.82 -0.61
CA ILE A 215 -23.05 8.24 -0.24
C ILE A 215 -23.96 7.02 -0.06
N ILE A 216 -23.88 6.03 -0.94
CA ILE A 216 -24.64 4.78 -0.82
C ILE A 216 -24.25 4.02 0.45
N LEU A 217 -22.95 3.88 0.73
CA LEU A 217 -22.44 3.21 1.93
C LEU A 217 -22.94 3.90 3.21
N ILE A 218 -22.85 5.23 3.28
CA ILE A 218 -23.32 6.02 4.42
C ILE A 218 -24.83 5.79 4.61
N ARG A 219 -25.63 5.87 3.55
CA ARG A 219 -27.07 5.64 3.61
C ARG A 219 -27.41 4.22 4.07
N GLN A 220 -26.68 3.21 3.60
CA GLN A 220 -26.88 1.82 4.05
C GLN A 220 -26.55 1.66 5.53
N ASN A 221 -25.46 2.27 6.00
CA ASN A 221 -25.09 2.25 7.41
C ASN A 221 -26.07 3.04 8.30
N GLU A 222 -26.60 4.16 7.82
CA GLU A 222 -27.68 4.89 8.51
C GLU A 222 -28.96 4.06 8.58
N MET A 223 -29.38 3.43 7.47
CA MET A 223 -30.51 2.49 7.48
C MET A 223 -30.29 1.32 8.43
N TYR A 224 -29.06 0.81 8.55
CA TYR A 224 -28.71 -0.25 9.50
C TYR A 224 -28.78 0.23 10.96
N ARG A 225 -28.42 1.49 11.23
CA ARG A 225 -28.58 2.13 12.55
C ARG A 225 -30.05 2.35 12.91
N PHE A 226 -30.87 2.85 11.97
CA PHE A 226 -32.31 3.02 12.15
C PHE A 226 -33.06 1.67 12.28
N GLY A 227 -32.63 0.64 11.55
CA GLY A 227 -33.19 -0.72 11.68
C GLY A 227 -32.87 -1.41 13.01
N LYS A 228 -31.79 -0.99 13.71
CA LYS A 228 -31.49 -1.40 15.09
C LYS A 228 -32.21 -0.56 16.14
N THR A 229 -32.71 0.63 15.80
CA THR A 229 -33.67 1.38 16.62
C THR A 229 -35.07 0.83 16.35
N LYS A 230 -35.28 -0.45 16.67
CA LYS A 230 -36.62 -0.99 16.78
C LYS A 230 -37.27 -0.30 17.98
N CYS A 231 -38.16 0.65 17.67
CA CYS A 231 -39.31 1.06 18.45
C CYS A 231 -39.49 0.36 19.81
N ASP A 232 -38.93 0.94 20.88
CA ASP A 232 -39.51 0.82 22.21
C ASP A 232 -40.67 1.81 22.29
N TYR A 233 -41.77 1.50 21.59
CA TYR A 233 -43.06 2.10 21.92
C TYR A 233 -43.63 1.31 23.07
N PHE A 234 -43.71 1.98 24.21
CA PHE A 234 -44.58 1.65 25.33
C PHE A 234 -45.96 1.20 24.83
N VAL A 235 -46.39 0.01 25.27
CA VAL A 235 -47.79 -0.31 25.59
C VAL A 235 -47.79 -0.91 26.97
#